data_AF-A0A960X188-F1
#
_entry.id   AF-A0A960X188-F1
#
_cell.length_a   1.000
_cell.length_b   1.000
_cell.length_c   1.000
_cell.angle_alpha   90.00
_cell.angle_beta   90.00
_cell.angle_gamma   90.00
#
_symmetry.space_group_name_H-M   'P 1'
#
loop_
_entity.id
_entity.type
_entity.pdbx_description
1 polymer ?
#
loop_
_entity_poly.entity_id
_entity_poly.type
_entity_poly.pdbx_seq_one_letter_code
_entity_poly.pdbx_strand_id
1 'polypeptide(L)'
;MHNTSSRLPAESAQTLKQLLTQRLNVIGDHALRESNPQEQLRQLQSVSEQLQQFHTEHRAMLPQRLNHFLTQASYQKALEWLEDDAS
;
A
#
# COMPACT_ATOMS: atom_id res chain seq x y z
N MET A 1 1.85 -26.40 -8.25
CA MET A 1 0.69 -25.65 -8.76
C MET A 1 1.17 -24.24 -9.09
N HIS A 2 1.60 -24.00 -10.32
CA HIS A 2 2.13 -22.70 -10.73
C HIS A 2 0.95 -21.83 -11.14
N ASN A 3 0.46 -21.02 -10.19
CA ASN A 3 -0.53 -20.01 -10.50
C ASN A 3 0.19 -18.95 -11.34
N THR A 4 -0.30 -18.66 -12.54
CA THR A 4 0.21 -17.63 -13.45
C THR A 4 0.07 -16.26 -12.79
N SER A 5 1.02 -15.92 -11.92
CA SER A 5 1.15 -14.62 -11.29
C SER A 5 1.62 -13.63 -12.34
N SER A 6 0.70 -12.87 -12.91
CA SER A 6 1.03 -11.62 -13.59
C SER A 6 1.78 -10.74 -12.59
N ARG A 7 3.11 -10.65 -12.72
CA ARG A 7 3.92 -9.84 -11.82
C ARG A 7 3.60 -8.37 -12.07
N LEU A 8 3.31 -7.63 -11.01
CA LEU A 8 3.20 -6.18 -11.09
C LEU A 8 4.54 -5.62 -11.64
N PRO A 9 4.55 -4.69 -12.58
CA PRO A 9 5.80 -4.09 -13.08
C PRO A 9 6.65 -3.55 -11.93
N ALA A 10 7.98 -3.67 -12.03
CA ALA A 10 8.89 -3.33 -10.93
C ALA A 10 8.70 -1.89 -10.41
N GLU A 11 8.53 -0.92 -11.32
CA GLU A 11 8.23 0.48 -11.00
C GLU A 11 6.91 0.65 -10.23
N SER A 12 5.85 -0.02 -10.69
CA SER A 12 4.54 -0.02 -10.03
C SER A 12 4.61 -0.70 -8.66
N ALA A 13 5.37 -1.79 -8.54
CA ALA A 13 5.59 -2.48 -7.27
C ALA A 13 6.35 -1.59 -6.28
N GLN A 14 7.39 -0.89 -6.74
CA GLN A 14 8.15 0.04 -5.92
C GLN A 14 7.29 1.22 -5.45
N THR A 15 6.50 1.80 -6.35
CA THR A 15 5.53 2.86 -6.01
C THR A 15 4.55 2.38 -4.93
N LEU A 16 3.97 1.19 -5.10
CA LEU A 16 3.04 0.65 -4.12
C LEU A 16 3.71 0.39 -2.77
N LYS A 17 4.94 -0.15 -2.73
CA LYS A 17 5.72 -0.32 -1.49
C LYS A 17 5.91 1.00 -0.76
N GLN A 18 6.26 2.07 -1.48
CA GLN A 18 6.44 3.41 -0.91
C GLN A 18 5.15 3.95 -0.29
N LEU A 19 4.03 3.86 -0.99
CA LEU A 19 2.73 4.30 -0.48
C LEU A 19 2.28 3.52 0.76
N LEU A 20 2.46 2.19 0.76
CA LEU A 20 2.15 1.34 1.90
C LEU A 20 3.03 1.66 3.11
N THR A 21 4.34 1.81 2.89
CA THR A 21 5.31 2.19 3.93
C THR A 21 4.96 3.55 4.53
N GLN A 22 4.67 4.55 3.69
CA GLN A 22 4.26 5.87 4.15
C GLN A 22 2.98 5.78 5.00
N ARG A 23 1.96 5.05 4.55
CA ARG A 23 0.70 4.87 5.30
C ARG A 23 0.93 4.26 6.68
N LEU A 24 1.80 3.26 6.77
CA LEU A 24 2.16 2.55 8.00
C LEU A 24 2.99 3.44 8.94
N ASN A 25 3.92 4.22 8.40
CA ASN A 25 4.71 5.17 9.19
C ASN A 25 3.82 6.25 9.81
N VAL A 26 2.92 6.87 9.03
CA VAL A 26 2.06 7.95 9.54
C VAL A 26 1.10 7.46 10.61
N ILE A 27 0.51 6.26 10.47
CA ILE A 27 -0.39 5.71 11.50
C ILE A 27 0.36 5.25 12.76
N GLY A 28 1.63 4.83 12.61
CA GLY A 28 2.52 4.48 13.72
C GLY A 28 3.17 5.68 14.42
N ASP A 29 3.07 6.89 13.85
CA ASP A 29 3.64 8.10 14.44
C ASP A 29 2.78 8.63 15.60
N HIS A 30 3.03 8.08 16.79
CA HIS A 30 2.37 8.50 18.03
C HIS A 30 2.72 9.94 18.43
N ALA A 31 3.94 10.40 18.17
CA ALA A 31 4.36 11.75 18.51
C ALA A 31 3.61 12.79 17.66
N LEU A 32 3.44 12.53 16.36
CA LEU A 32 2.63 13.37 15.47
C LEU A 32 1.15 13.34 15.87
N ARG A 33 0.63 12.17 16.23
CA ARG A 33 -0.76 12.04 16.72
C ARG A 33 -1.04 12.93 17.93
N GLU A 34 -0.09 13.00 18.87
CA GLU A 34 -0.25 13.75 20.10
C GLU A 34 0.00 15.25 19.91
N SER A 35 1.07 15.61 19.17
CA SER A 35 1.48 16.99 18.99
C SER A 35 0.71 17.75 17.90
N ASN A 36 0.30 17.06 16.82
CA ASN A 36 -0.43 17.65 15.70
C ASN A 36 -1.37 16.64 15.01
N PRO A 37 -2.49 16.25 15.66
CA PRO A 37 -3.43 15.27 15.13
C PRO A 37 -4.06 15.70 13.79
N GLN A 38 -4.22 16.99 13.54
CA GLN A 38 -4.76 17.50 12.28
C GLN A 38 -3.81 17.23 11.11
N GLU A 39 -2.51 17.42 11.32
CA GLU A 39 -1.50 17.10 10.32
C GLU A 39 -1.41 15.59 10.09
N GLN A 40 -1.49 14.78 11.16
CA GLN A 40 -1.56 13.32 10.98
C GLN A 40 -2.75 12.94 10.10
N LEU A 41 -3.94 13.46 10.38
CA LEU A 41 -5.14 13.19 9.56
C LEU A 41 -4.96 13.64 8.11
N ARG A 42 -4.35 14.81 7.87
CA ARG A 42 -4.07 15.31 6.51
C ARG A 42 -3.13 14.37 5.75
N GLN A 43 -2.05 13.91 6.40
CA GLN A 43 -1.13 12.95 5.80
C GLN A 43 -1.80 11.61 5.52
N LEU A 44 -2.58 11.11 6.48
CA LEU A 44 -3.35 9.87 6.35
C LEU A 44 -4.34 9.92 5.18
N GLN A 45 -5.04 11.04 5.02
CA GLN A 45 -5.95 11.26 3.90
C GLN A 45 -5.17 11.25 2.58
N SER A 46 -4.12 12.06 2.48
CA SER A 46 -3.33 12.20 1.25
C SER A 46 -2.76 10.87 0.75
N VAL A 47 -2.18 10.05 1.63
CA VAL A 47 -1.65 8.74 1.23
C VAL A 47 -2.77 7.73 0.92
N SER A 48 -3.93 7.84 1.59
CA SER A 48 -5.08 6.97 1.30
C SER A 48 -5.67 7.26 -0.09
N GLU A 49 -5.75 8.53 -0.48
CA GLU A 49 -6.18 8.94 -1.83
C GLU A 49 -5.20 8.44 -2.90
N GLN A 50 -3.90 8.56 -2.66
CA GLN A 50 -2.87 8.02 -3.58
C GLN A 50 -2.94 6.49 -3.70
N LEU A 51 -3.14 5.77 -2.59
CA LEU A 51 -3.35 4.32 -2.60
C LEU A 51 -4.60 3.93 -3.39
N GLN A 52 -5.70 4.65 -3.20
CA GLN A 52 -6.96 4.39 -3.92
C GLN A 52 -6.82 4.66 -5.42
N GLN A 53 -6.12 5.74 -5.79
CA GLN A 53 -5.83 6.06 -7.18
C GLN A 53 -4.97 4.96 -7.81
N PHE A 54 -3.84 4.62 -7.18
CA PHE A 54 -2.96 3.54 -7.64
C PHE A 54 -3.73 2.24 -7.83
N HIS A 55 -4.53 1.85 -6.82
CA HIS A 55 -5.32 0.63 -6.83
C HIS A 55 -6.31 0.61 -8.00
N THR A 56 -6.96 1.73 -8.27
CA THR A 56 -7.92 1.86 -9.38
C THR A 56 -7.23 1.75 -10.73
N GLU A 57 -6.12 2.46 -10.93
CA GLU A 57 -5.34 2.47 -12.18
C GLU A 57 -4.74 1.10 -12.50
N HIS A 58 -4.27 0.37 -11.49
CA HIS A 58 -3.57 -0.90 -11.65
C HIS A 58 -4.47 -2.12 -11.42
N ARG A 59 -5.78 -1.93 -11.17
CA ARG A 59 -6.69 -3.00 -10.74
C ARG A 59 -6.68 -4.23 -11.64
N ALA A 60 -6.62 -4.03 -12.96
CA ALA A 60 -6.64 -5.11 -13.94
C ALA A 60 -5.33 -5.92 -14.00
N MET A 61 -4.21 -5.33 -13.55
CA MET A 61 -2.89 -5.97 -13.55
C MET A 61 -2.45 -6.48 -12.18
N LEU A 62 -3.18 -6.13 -11.11
CA LEU A 62 -2.84 -6.56 -9.77
C LEU A 62 -3.08 -8.08 -9.59
N PRO A 63 -2.11 -8.81 -9.03
CA PRO A 63 -2.32 -10.18 -8.55
C PRO A 63 -3.54 -10.26 -7.63
N GLN A 64 -4.35 -11.31 -7.77
CA GLN A 64 -5.61 -11.47 -7.02
C GLN A 64 -5.41 -11.32 -5.50
N ARG A 65 -4.33 -11.90 -4.96
CA ARG A 65 -4.02 -11.84 -3.53
C ARG A 65 -3.65 -10.43 -3.07
N LEU A 66 -2.84 -9.72 -3.85
CA LEU A 66 -2.47 -8.33 -3.56
C LEU A 66 -3.70 -7.41 -3.66
N ASN A 67 -4.51 -7.59 -4.71
CA ASN A 67 -5.77 -6.88 -4.88
C ASN A 67 -6.71 -7.08 -3.68
N HIS A 68 -6.82 -8.31 -3.16
CA HIS A 68 -7.61 -8.60 -1.97
C HIS A 68 -7.09 -7.84 -0.73
N PHE A 69 -5.78 -7.81 -0.49
CA PHE A 69 -5.23 -7.05 0.63
C PHE A 69 -5.53 -5.55 0.53
N LEU A 70 -5.40 -4.96 -0.66
CA LEU A 70 -5.72 -3.54 -0.89
C LEU A 70 -7.22 -3.26 -0.68
N THR A 71 -8.11 -4.11 -1.18
CA THR A 71 -9.57 -3.98 -0.96
C THR A 71 -9.95 -4.07 0.53
N GLN A 72 -9.21 -4.85 1.33
CA GLN A 72 -9.45 -4.98 2.77
C GLN A 72 -8.63 -4.00 3.62
N ALA A 73 -7.96 -3.02 2.99
CA ALA A 73 -7.03 -2.09 3.65
C ALA A 73 -5.99 -2.80 4.56
N SER A 74 -5.61 -4.03 4.20
CA SER A 74 -4.62 -4.85 4.92
C SER A 74 -3.21 -4.47 4.49
N TYR A 75 -2.82 -3.21 4.71
CA TYR A 75 -1.59 -2.63 4.14
C TYR A 75 -0.29 -3.30 4.58
N GLN A 76 -0.22 -3.75 5.84
CA GLN A 76 0.93 -4.52 6.33
C GLN A 76 1.14 -5.82 5.53
N LYS A 77 0.06 -6.60 5.34
CA LYS A 77 0.11 -7.84 4.55
C LYS A 77 0.40 -7.60 3.07
N ALA A 78 -0.08 -6.49 2.53
CA ALA A 78 0.23 -6.09 1.15
C ALA A 78 1.72 -5.77 0.99
N LEU A 79 2.32 -5.08 1.96
CA LEU A 79 3.75 -4.76 1.95
C LEU A 79 4.59 -6.03 2.07
N GLU A 80 4.31 -6.88 3.05
CA GLU A 80 4.98 -8.18 3.24
C GLU A 80 4.93 -9.03 1.95
N TRP A 81 3.75 -9.12 1.31
CA TRP A 81 3.60 -9.86 0.06
C TRP A 81 4.48 -9.32 -1.08
N LEU A 82 4.65 -8.00 -1.17
CA LEU A 82 5.50 -7.36 -2.19
C LEU A 82 7.00 -7.52 -1.90
N GLU A 83 7.38 -7.64 -0.62
CA GLU A 83 8.76 -7.90 -0.19
C GLU A 83 9.16 -9.36 -0.42
N ASP A 84 8.25 -10.29 -0.14
CA ASP A 84 8.44 -11.71 -0.40
C ASP A 84 8.55 -12.02 -1.91
N ASP A 85 7.75 -11.36 -2.77
CA ASP A 85 7.82 -11.54 -4.25
C ASP A 85 9.09 -10.94 -4.89
N ALA A 86 9.80 -10.06 -4.17
CA ALA A 86 11.06 -9.47 -4.63
C ALA A 86 12.29 -10.33 -4.27
N SER A 87 12.09 -11.38 -3.45
CA SER A 87 13.15 -12.25 -2.91
C SER A 87 13.40 -13.49 -3.75
#